data_AF-A0A1J5HXL5-F1
#
_entry.id   AF-A0A1J5HXL5-F1
#
_cell.length_a   1.000
_cell.length_b   1.000
_cell.length_c   1.000
_cell.angle_alpha   90.00
_cell.angle_beta   90.00
_cell.angle_gamma   90.00
#
_symmetry.space_group_name_H-M   'P 1'
#
loop_
_entity.id
_entity.type
_entity.pdbx_description
1 polymer ?
#
loop_
_entity_poly.entity_id
_entity_poly.type
_entity_poly.pdbx_seq_one_letter_code
_entity_poly.pdbx_strand_id
1 'polypeptide(L)'
;MKEQIKKYFSIWDFARIVKLILGGGLLVAYFSTKESMYLVGSLFFSAQAVFNIGCPGGSCAAPTSKSSQKKIMNIESYQPSKENKNV
;
A
#
# COMPACT_ATOMS: atom_id res chain seq x y z
N MET A 1 -0.64 -2.91 -31.33
CA MET A 1 -0.60 -1.61 -30.62
C MET A 1 -1.63 -1.49 -29.50
N LYS A 2 -2.88 -1.93 -29.68
CA LYS A 2 -3.96 -1.88 -28.65
C LYS A 2 -3.66 -2.71 -27.38
N GLU A 3 -2.99 -3.85 -27.52
CA GLU A 3 -2.63 -4.76 -26.42
C GLU A 3 -1.62 -4.16 -25.42
N GLN A 4 -0.65 -3.38 -25.91
CA GLN A 4 0.42 -2.81 -25.08
C GLN A 4 -0.11 -1.68 -24.19
N ILE A 5 -1.03 -0.87 -24.72
CA ILE A 5 -1.73 0.20 -23.98
C ILE A 5 -2.57 -0.42 -22.86
N LYS A 6 -3.28 -1.52 -23.13
CA LYS A 6 -4.06 -2.24 -22.10
C LYS A 6 -3.20 -2.73 -20.94
N LYS A 7 -2.00 -3.27 -21.21
CA LYS A 7 -1.05 -3.67 -20.15
C LYS A 7 -0.51 -2.46 -19.38
N TYR A 8 -0.22 -1.37 -20.06
CA TYR A 8 0.28 -0.14 -19.43
C TYR A 8 -0.75 0.48 -18.48
N PHE A 9 -2.02 0.50 -18.89
CA PHE A 9 -3.15 0.93 -18.06
C PHE A 9 -3.57 -0.13 -17.02
N SER A 10 -3.32 -1.42 -17.25
CA SER A 10 -3.58 -2.50 -16.28
C SER A 10 -2.58 -2.52 -15.13
N ILE A 11 -1.38 -1.96 -15.33
CA ILE A 11 -0.34 -1.75 -14.30
C ILE A 11 -0.48 -0.37 -13.66
N TRP A 12 -1.26 0.54 -14.25
CA TRP A 12 -1.58 1.82 -13.65
C TRP A 12 -2.49 1.55 -12.44
N ASP A 13 -1.86 1.42 -11.27
CA ASP A 13 -2.51 1.11 -10.02
C ASP A 13 -3.66 2.09 -9.79
N PHE A 14 -4.88 1.58 -9.64
CA PHE A 14 -6.03 2.37 -9.20
C PHE A 14 -5.67 3.24 -7.97
N ALA A 15 -4.80 2.72 -7.10
CA ALA A 15 -4.25 3.44 -5.96
C ALA A 15 -3.46 4.72 -6.32
N ARG A 16 -2.86 4.81 -7.51
CA ARG A 16 -2.18 6.01 -8.02
C ARG A 16 -3.17 7.10 -8.40
N ILE A 17 -4.27 6.71 -9.05
CA ILE A 17 -5.38 7.64 -9.39
C ILE A 17 -5.99 8.21 -8.13
N VAL A 18 -6.29 7.37 -7.14
CA VAL A 18 -6.85 7.80 -5.85
C VAL A 18 -5.93 8.78 -5.15
N LYS A 19 -4.62 8.53 -5.11
CA LYS A 19 -3.64 9.45 -4.53
C LYS A 19 -3.57 10.79 -5.27
N LEU A 20 -3.66 10.80 -6.60
CA LEU A 20 -3.72 12.04 -7.38
C LEU A 20 -4.98 12.84 -7.09
N ILE A 21 -6.14 12.18 -7.00
CA ILE A 21 -7.40 12.84 -6.65
C ILE A 21 -7.31 13.43 -5.24
N LEU A 22 -6.79 12.67 -4.27
CA LEU A 22 -6.58 13.16 -2.91
C LEU A 22 -5.60 14.34 -2.86
N GLY A 23 -4.45 14.22 -3.50
CA GLY A 23 -3.44 15.28 -3.56
C GLY A 23 -3.96 16.57 -4.19
N GLY A 24 -4.67 16.44 -5.32
CA GLY A 24 -5.33 17.56 -6.00
C GLY A 24 -6.46 18.17 -5.18
N GLY A 25 -7.31 17.35 -4.56
CA GLY A 25 -8.40 17.82 -3.70
C GLY A 25 -7.90 18.60 -2.49
N LEU A 26 -6.83 18.11 -1.84
CA LEU A 26 -6.17 18.81 -0.75
C LEU A 26 -5.51 20.11 -1.20
N LEU A 27 -4.97 20.16 -2.43
CA LEU A 27 -4.42 21.40 -2.99
C LEU A 27 -5.51 22.47 -3.18
N VAL A 28 -6.68 22.07 -3.70
CA VAL A 28 -7.83 22.97 -3.83
C VAL A 28 -8.31 23.43 -2.45
N ALA A 29 -8.39 22.53 -1.48
CA ALA A 29 -8.74 22.88 -0.10
C ALA A 29 -7.75 23.86 0.54
N TYR A 30 -6.46 23.74 0.23
CA TYR A 30 -5.44 24.70 0.66
C TYR A 30 -5.70 26.10 0.11
N PHE A 31 -6.08 26.25 -1.16
CA PHE A 31 -6.39 27.58 -1.71
C PHE A 31 -7.61 28.25 -1.04
N SER A 32 -8.59 27.46 -0.59
CA SER A 32 -9.78 27.98 0.11
C SER A 32 -9.53 28.33 1.58
N THR A 33 -8.75 27.50 2.30
CA THR A 33 -8.56 27.63 3.76
C THR A 33 -7.24 28.30 4.15
N LYS A 34 -6.22 28.24 3.28
CA LYS A 34 -4.83 28.65 3.52
C LYS A 34 -4.16 27.95 4.71
N GLU A 35 -4.72 26.84 5.18
CA GLU A 35 -4.16 26.06 6.28
C GLU A 35 -3.02 25.17 5.80
N SER A 36 -1.86 25.30 6.45
CA SER A 36 -0.62 24.62 6.02
C SER A 36 -0.73 23.09 6.01
N MET A 37 -1.61 22.52 6.84
CA MET A 37 -1.88 21.08 6.88
C MET A 37 -2.35 20.52 5.54
N TYR A 38 -3.18 21.26 4.79
CA TYR A 38 -3.66 20.81 3.48
C TYR A 38 -2.55 20.84 2.42
N LEU A 39 -1.63 21.81 2.51
CA LEU A 39 -0.47 21.88 1.61
C LEU A 39 0.45 20.67 1.83
N VAL A 40 0.76 20.35 3.08
CA VAL A 40 1.60 19.19 3.43
C VAL A 40 0.95 17.89 2.97
N GLY A 41 -0.34 17.72 3.24
CA GLY A 41 -1.10 16.55 2.78
C GLY A 41 -1.10 16.43 1.25
N SER A 42 -1.33 17.55 0.55
CA SER A 42 -1.29 17.60 -0.91
C SER A 42 0.07 17.19 -1.48
N LEU A 43 1.16 17.72 -0.92
CA LEU A 43 2.52 17.37 -1.33
C LEU A 43 2.80 15.89 -1.08
N PHE A 44 2.41 15.37 0.08
CA PHE A 44 2.63 13.97 0.46
C PHE A 44 1.92 12.99 -0.48
N PHE A 45 0.63 13.20 -0.76
CA PHE A 45 -0.12 12.32 -1.67
C PHE A 45 0.32 12.47 -3.13
N SER A 46 0.67 13.69 -3.55
CA SER A 46 1.18 13.94 -4.90
C SER A 46 2.56 13.31 -5.12
N ALA A 47 3.48 13.44 -4.17
CA ALA A 47 4.80 12.81 -4.22
C ALA A 47 4.66 11.28 -4.30
N GLN A 48 3.83 10.69 -3.43
CA GLN A 48 3.55 9.24 -3.48
C GLN A 48 2.96 8.81 -4.83
N ALA A 49 2.09 9.62 -5.43
CA ALA A 49 1.53 9.33 -6.75
C ALA A 49 2.53 9.48 -7.90
N VAL A 50 3.45 10.45 -7.84
CA VAL A 50 4.47 10.67 -8.88
C VAL A 50 5.50 9.55 -8.85
N PHE A 51 6.06 9.27 -7.68
CA PHE A 51 7.08 8.24 -7.51
C PHE A 51 6.49 6.82 -7.43
N ASN A 52 5.16 6.68 -7.44
CA ASN A 52 4.45 5.44 -7.13
C ASN A 52 4.95 4.79 -5.82
N ILE A 53 5.36 5.63 -4.87
CA ILE A 53 5.85 5.22 -3.56
C ILE A 53 4.64 5.10 -2.64
N GLY A 54 4.52 3.96 -1.98
CA GLY A 54 3.45 3.67 -1.03
C GLY A 54 3.23 2.18 -0.96
N CYS A 55 2.65 1.71 0.15
CA CYS A 55 2.28 0.30 0.29
C CYS A 55 1.05 0.05 -0.60
N PRO A 56 1.15 -0.71 -1.71
CA PRO A 56 -0.01 -1.02 -2.52
C PRO A 56 -0.87 -2.02 -1.73
N GLY A 57 -1.98 -1.54 -1.17
CA GLY A 57 -3.07 -2.39 -0.65
C GLY A 57 -2.68 -3.49 0.35
N GLY A 58 -1.62 -3.32 1.15
CA GLY A 58 -1.13 -4.33 2.11
C GLY A 58 0.22 -4.98 1.76
N SER A 59 0.86 -4.61 0.65
CA SER A 59 2.12 -5.22 0.20
C SER A 59 3.41 -4.60 0.77
N CYS A 60 3.48 -4.33 2.08
CA CYS A 60 4.78 -4.42 2.77
C CYS A 60 5.27 -5.88 2.80
N ALA A 61 4.43 -6.83 2.38
CA ALA A 61 4.84 -8.20 2.07
C ALA A 61 5.68 -8.22 0.78
N ALA A 62 6.88 -8.80 0.89
CA ALA A 62 7.73 -9.13 -0.24
C ALA A 62 6.95 -9.91 -1.31
N PRO A 63 7.24 -9.70 -2.61
CA PRO A 63 6.57 -10.44 -3.68
C PRO A 63 6.80 -11.93 -3.48
N THR A 64 5.79 -12.66 -3.03
CA THR A 64 5.85 -14.13 -3.00
C THR A 64 5.65 -14.60 -4.44
N SER A 65 6.74 -14.77 -5.20
CA SER A 65 6.67 -15.56 -6.41
C SER A 65 6.12 -16.93 -6.01
N LYS A 66 5.05 -17.39 -6.67
CA LYS A 66 4.50 -18.75 -6.48
C LYS A 66 5.41 -19.82 -7.08
N SER A 67 6.73 -19.67 -6.98
CA SER A 67 7.69 -20.65 -7.45
C SER A 67 8.60 -21.01 -6.29
N SER A 68 8.30 -22.17 -5.69
CA SER A 68 9.07 -22.85 -4.65
C SER A 68 9.10 -22.14 -3.29
N GLN A 69 8.02 -22.32 -2.52
CA GLN A 69 8.10 -22.25 -1.06
C GLN A 69 9.02 -23.36 -0.55
N LYS A 70 10.33 -23.15 -0.61
CA LYS A 70 11.26 -23.94 0.21
C LYS A 70 11.08 -23.44 1.64
N LYS A 71 10.25 -24.13 2.42
CA LYS A 71 10.03 -23.87 3.84
C LYS A 71 11.38 -24.05 4.57
N ILE A 72 12.14 -22.97 4.79
CA ILE A 72 13.45 -23.02 5.48
C ILE A 72 13.30 -23.07 7.01
N MET A 73 12.09 -22.84 7.53
CA MET A 73 11.81 -22.97 8.97
C MET A 73 10.72 -24.01 9.22
N ASN A 74 11.11 -25.09 9.90
CA ASN A 74 10.17 -25.95 10.59
C ASN A 74 9.62 -25.18 11.79
N ILE A 75 8.39 -24.70 11.65
CA ILE A 75 7.64 -24.15 12.76
C ILE A 75 7.15 -25.36 13.55
N GLU A 76 7.93 -25.77 14.55
CA GLU A 76 7.41 -26.68 15.56
C GLU A 76 6.38 -25.90 16.37
N SER A 77 5.11 -26.28 16.23
CA SER A 77 3.99 -25.62 16.89
C SER A 77 4.13 -25.77 18.41
N TYR A 78 4.30 -24.65 19.13
CA TYR A 78 4.24 -24.64 20.59
C TYR A 78 2.84 -25.10 21.06
N GLN A 79 2.77 -26.28 21.67
CA GLN A 79 1.58 -26.72 22.40
C GLN A 79 1.72 -26.23 23.85
N PRO A 80 0.90 -25.29 24.34
CA PRO A 80 0.95 -24.91 25.75
C PRO A 80 0.58 -26.13 26.61
N SER A 81 1.52 -26.58 27.46
CA SER A 81 1.27 -27.64 28.43
C SER A 81 0.12 -27.20 29.33
N LYS A 82 -0.86 -28.07 29.52
CA LYS A 82 -2.04 -27.78 30.35
C LYS A 82 -1.59 -27.51 31.79
N GLU A 83 -1.64 -26.24 32.17
CA GLU A 83 -1.46 -25.80 33.55
C GLU A 83 -2.63 -26.34 34.38
N ASN A 84 -2.32 -27.23 35.33
CA ASN A 84 -3.29 -27.80 36.25
C ASN A 84 -3.90 -26.69 37.09
N LYS A 85 -5.12 -26.27 36.74
CA LYS A 85 -5.96 -25.45 37.61
C LYS A 85 -6.71 -26.37 38.57
N ASN A 86 -6.12 -26.57 39.76
CA ASN A 86 -6.72 -27.30 40.88
C ASN A 86 -8.09 -26.71 41.27
N VAL A 87 -9.14 -27.55 41.30
CA VAL A 87 -10.31 -27.46 42.20
C VAL A 87 -10.75 -28.89 42.52
#